data_AF-A0A388LYM9-F1
#
_entry.id   AF-A0A388LYM9-F1
#
_cell.length_a   1.000
_cell.length_b   1.000
_cell.length_c   1.000
_cell.angle_alpha   90.00
_cell.angle_beta   90.00
_cell.angle_gamma   90.00
#
_symmetry.space_group_name_H-M   'P 1'
#
loop_
_entity.id
_entity.type
_entity.pdbx_description
1 polymer ?
#
loop_
_entity_poly.entity_id
_entity_poly.type
_entity_poly.pdbx_seq_one_letter_code
_entity_poly.pdbx_strand_id
1 'polypeptide(L)'
;MTSAKVVLQVFENYQKSRVGFVQTVAELATKPQNIEALQSAGVMQLLRPLLLDNVPSIQQSAAIALGRLANYNDDLAEAVVNNEILPQLVYSLRHAYHFS
;
A
#
# COMPACT_ATOMS: atom_id res chain seq x y z
N MET A 1 -10.99 13.53 -29.88
CA MET A 1 -9.82 12.96 -29.15
C MET A 1 -9.57 11.56 -29.69
N THR A 2 -8.34 11.20 -30.06
CA THR A 2 -8.03 9.84 -30.54
C THR A 2 -8.10 8.83 -29.40
N SER A 3 -8.61 7.63 -29.68
CA SER A 3 -8.79 6.53 -28.70
C SER A 3 -7.53 6.29 -27.85
N ALA A 4 -6.33 6.35 -28.45
CA ALA A 4 -5.06 6.18 -27.75
C ALA A 4 -4.81 7.20 -26.62
N LYS A 5 -5.17 8.48 -26.81
CA LYS A 5 -5.00 9.51 -25.75
C LYS A 5 -5.93 9.25 -24.57
N VAL A 6 -7.15 8.80 -24.84
CA VAL A 6 -8.12 8.44 -23.80
C VAL A 6 -7.63 7.22 -23.01
N VAL A 7 -7.10 6.21 -23.70
CA VAL A 7 -6.49 5.04 -23.04
C VAL A 7 -5.38 5.48 -22.10
N LEU A 8 -4.39 6.25 -22.58
CA LEU A 8 -3.29 6.73 -21.73
C LEU A 8 -3.79 7.50 -20.49
N GLN A 9 -4.78 8.37 -20.68
CA GLN A 9 -5.35 9.14 -19.57
C GLN A 9 -5.97 8.25 -18.48
N VAL A 10 -6.62 7.15 -18.85
CA VAL A 10 -7.20 6.19 -17.89
C VAL A 10 -6.10 5.57 -17.02
N PHE A 11 -4.99 5.14 -17.63
CA PHE A 11 -3.86 4.55 -16.89
C PHE A 11 -3.17 5.58 -15.99
N GLU A 12 -2.95 6.80 -16.47
CA GLU A 12 -2.37 7.88 -15.66
C GLU A 12 -3.24 8.22 -14.45
N ASN A 13 -4.57 8.29 -14.65
CA ASN A 13 -5.51 8.58 -13.56
C ASN A 13 -5.47 7.46 -12.51
N TYR A 14 -5.49 6.21 -12.95
CA TYR A 14 -5.37 5.06 -12.04
C TYR A 14 -4.07 5.10 -11.22
N GLN A 15 -2.93 5.40 -11.86
CA GLN A 15 -1.65 5.53 -11.16
C GLN A 15 -1.68 6.67 -10.14
N LYS A 16 -2.18 7.85 -10.50
CA LYS A 16 -2.32 8.99 -9.58
C LYS A 16 -3.23 8.66 -8.40
N SER A 17 -4.36 8.01 -8.65
CA SER A 17 -5.29 7.60 -7.59
C SER A 17 -4.66 6.61 -6.62
N ARG A 18 -3.89 5.62 -7.12
CA ARG A 18 -3.16 4.68 -6.24
C ARG A 18 -2.13 5.41 -5.36
N VAL A 19 -1.33 6.30 -5.94
CA VAL A 19 -0.34 7.11 -5.20
C VAL A 19 -1.03 7.95 -4.12
N GLY A 20 -2.08 8.69 -4.50
CA GLY A 20 -2.83 9.53 -3.57
C GLY A 20 -3.43 8.70 -2.44
N PHE A 21 -4.04 7.56 -2.76
CA PHE A 21 -4.63 6.66 -1.77
C PHE A 21 -3.61 6.20 -0.72
N VAL A 22 -2.46 5.65 -1.13
CA VAL A 22 -1.48 5.13 -0.17
C VAL A 22 -0.86 6.22 0.70
N GLN A 23 -0.62 7.41 0.13
CA GLN A 23 -0.07 8.55 0.86
C GLN A 23 -1.05 9.05 1.92
N THR A 24 -2.32 9.25 1.53
CA THR A 24 -3.37 9.69 2.45
C THR A 24 -3.62 8.65 3.54
N VAL A 25 -3.69 7.35 3.21
CA VAL A 25 -3.85 6.30 4.21
C VAL A 25 -2.68 6.26 5.18
N ALA A 26 -1.44 6.36 4.69
CA ALA A 26 -0.26 6.40 5.54
C ALA A 26 -0.33 7.60 6.50
N GLU A 27 -0.73 8.78 6.03
CA GLU A 27 -0.89 9.97 6.85
C GLU A 27 -2.01 9.81 7.88
N LEU A 28 -3.18 9.31 7.48
CA LEU A 28 -4.31 9.07 8.40
C LEU A 28 -3.95 8.06 9.50
N ALA A 29 -3.16 7.04 9.16
CA ALA A 29 -2.68 6.03 10.11
C ALA A 29 -1.66 6.57 11.14
N THR A 30 -1.20 7.82 11.02
CA THR A 30 -0.40 8.46 12.08
C THR A 30 -1.23 8.84 13.32
N LYS A 31 -2.56 8.90 13.17
CA LYS A 31 -3.49 9.34 14.20
C LYS A 31 -4.30 8.15 14.71
N PRO A 32 -4.11 7.72 15.98
CA PRO A 32 -4.82 6.61 16.61
C PRO A 32 -6.33 6.59 16.40
N GLN A 33 -6.98 7.76 16.49
CA GLN A 33 -8.43 7.89 16.35
C GLN A 33 -8.97 7.52 14.95
N ASN A 34 -8.11 7.46 13.93
CA ASN A 34 -8.51 7.08 12.58
C ASN A 34 -8.41 5.56 12.33
N ILE A 35 -7.72 4.82 13.19
CA ILE A 35 -7.34 3.43 12.91
C ILE A 35 -8.58 2.53 12.82
N GLU A 36 -9.53 2.68 13.74
CA GLU A 36 -10.78 1.93 13.74
C GLU A 36 -11.61 2.21 12.47
N ALA A 37 -11.67 3.46 12.03
CA ALA A 37 -12.36 3.85 10.80
C ALA A 37 -11.67 3.27 9.55
N LEU A 38 -10.33 3.32 9.50
CA LEU A 38 -9.54 2.71 8.42
C LEU A 38 -9.74 1.19 8.36
N GLN A 39 -9.73 0.52 9.52
CA GLN A 39 -9.96 -0.91 9.62
C GLN A 39 -11.37 -1.29 9.15
N SER A 40 -12.39 -0.56 9.62
CA SER A 40 -13.79 -0.75 9.22
C SER A 40 -14.01 -0.53 7.72
N ALA A 41 -13.21 0.34 7.10
CA ALA A 41 -13.20 0.54 5.65
C ALA A 41 -12.44 -0.55 4.86
N GLY A 42 -11.88 -1.56 5.54
CA GLY A 42 -11.16 -2.66 4.90
C GLY A 42 -9.77 -2.29 4.38
N VAL A 43 -9.11 -1.27 4.97
CA VAL A 43 -7.82 -0.74 4.51
C VAL A 43 -6.75 -1.81 4.27
N MET A 44 -6.74 -2.86 5.09
CA MET A 44 -5.76 -3.95 5.02
C MET A 44 -5.82 -4.70 3.68
N GLN A 45 -7.04 -4.98 3.19
CA GLN A 45 -7.24 -5.66 1.91
C GLN A 45 -6.84 -4.79 0.71
N LEU A 46 -6.95 -3.47 0.86
CA LEU A 46 -6.59 -2.50 -0.17
C LEU A 46 -5.08 -2.22 -0.22
N LEU A 47 -4.41 -2.20 0.93
CA LEU A 47 -2.96 -1.99 1.00
C LEU A 47 -2.15 -3.21 0.55
N ARG A 48 -2.68 -4.43 0.70
CA ARG A 48 -2.00 -5.67 0.27
C ARG A 48 -1.56 -5.66 -1.21
N PRO A 49 -2.44 -5.42 -2.20
CA PRO A 49 -2.00 -5.35 -3.59
C PRO A 49 -1.08 -4.15 -3.87
N LEU A 50 -1.21 -3.06 -3.11
CA LEU A 50 -0.39 -1.85 -3.27
C LEU A 50 1.01 -2.02 -2.69
N LEU A 51 1.22 -2.98 -1.78
CA LEU A 51 2.54 -3.41 -1.34
C LEU A 51 3.31 -4.13 -2.46
N LEU A 52 2.58 -4.78 -3.37
CA LEU A 52 3.13 -5.47 -4.54
C LEU A 52 3.12 -4.59 -5.79
N ASP A 53 2.89 -3.29 -5.63
CA ASP A 53 2.78 -2.38 -6.74
C ASP A 53 4.10 -2.27 -7.51
N ASN A 54 4.01 -2.15 -8.83
CA ASN A 54 5.17 -1.99 -9.69
C ASN A 54 5.82 -0.60 -9.55
N VAL A 55 5.11 0.38 -8.99
CA VAL A 55 5.64 1.71 -8.70
C VAL A 55 6.29 1.72 -7.31
N PRO A 56 7.62 1.96 -7.19
CA PRO A 56 8.33 1.87 -5.91
C PRO A 56 7.78 2.79 -4.81
N SER A 57 7.33 4.00 -5.17
CA SER A 57 6.78 4.96 -4.21
C SER A 57 5.44 4.50 -3.63
N ILE A 58 4.64 3.76 -4.39
CA ILE A 58 3.37 3.18 -3.93
C ILE A 58 3.66 2.05 -2.95
N GLN A 59 4.54 1.13 -3.34
CA GLN A 59 4.99 0.02 -2.50
C GLN A 59 5.54 0.52 -1.16
N GLN A 60 6.45 1.49 -1.18
CA GLN A 60 7.03 2.04 0.05
C GLN A 60 5.97 2.68 0.95
N SER A 61 5.06 3.47 0.37
CA SER A 61 4.00 4.14 1.13
C SER A 61 3.01 3.13 1.72
N ALA A 62 2.68 2.07 0.98
CA ALA A 62 1.86 0.97 1.47
C ALA A 62 2.55 0.22 2.62
N ALA A 63 3.85 -0.07 2.52
CA ALA A 63 4.62 -0.69 3.59
C ALA A 63 4.63 0.17 4.88
N ILE A 64 4.79 1.49 4.74
CA ILE A 64 4.75 2.43 5.87
C ILE A 64 3.35 2.45 6.49
N ALA A 65 2.29 2.51 5.68
CA ALA A 65 0.91 2.48 6.17
C ALA A 65 0.62 1.18 6.94
N LEU A 66 1.00 0.03 6.38
CA LEU A 66 0.86 -1.28 7.02
C LEU A 66 1.65 -1.36 8.33
N GLY A 67 2.89 -0.89 8.36
CA GLY A 67 3.70 -0.87 9.58
C GLY A 67 3.09 0.01 10.68
N ARG A 68 2.48 1.15 10.32
CA ARG A 68 1.76 2.01 11.27
C ARG A 68 0.51 1.34 11.84
N LEU A 69 -0.26 0.67 10.98
CA LEU A 69 -1.46 -0.07 11.39
C LEU A 69 -1.09 -1.26 12.29
N ALA A 70 -0.07 -2.04 11.93
CA ALA A 70 0.41 -3.16 12.73
C ALA A 70 0.90 -2.74 14.11
N ASN A 71 1.51 -1.56 14.23
CA ASN A 71 2.01 -1.07 15.52
C ASN A 71 0.90 -0.57 16.46
N TYR A 72 -0.37 -0.57 16.02
CA TYR A 72 -1.48 -0.04 16.82
C TYR A 72 -2.08 -1.08 17.77
N ASN A 73 -2.31 -2.32 17.31
CA ASN A 73 -2.79 -3.42 18.15
C ASN A 73 -2.41 -4.79 17.57
N ASP A 74 -2.50 -5.81 18.42
CA ASP A 74 -2.09 -7.17 18.08
C ASP A 74 -2.94 -7.77 16.95
N ASP A 75 -4.25 -7.47 16.89
CA ASP A 75 -5.14 -7.94 15.82
C ASP A 75 -4.69 -7.44 14.42
N LEU A 76 -4.25 -6.18 14.34
CA LEU A 76 -3.74 -5.58 13.11
C LEU A 76 -2.34 -6.07 12.78
N ALA A 77 -1.49 -6.31 13.78
CA ALA A 77 -0.20 -6.95 13.58
C ALA A 77 -0.38 -8.36 13.01
N GLU A 78 -1.29 -9.15 13.58
CA GLU A 78 -1.61 -10.49 13.11
C GLU A 78 -2.22 -10.45 11.71
N ALA A 79 -3.11 -9.49 11.43
CA ALA A 79 -3.64 -9.28 10.09
C ALA A 79 -2.54 -8.94 9.07
N VAL A 80 -1.48 -8.21 9.44
CA VAL A 80 -0.33 -8.00 8.54
C VAL A 80 0.44 -9.30 8.31
N VAL A 81 0.69 -10.10 9.35
CA VAL A 81 1.42 -11.37 9.25
C VAL A 81 0.64 -12.42 8.44
N ASN A 82 -0.65 -12.61 8.74
CA ASN A 82 -1.53 -13.60 8.12
C ASN A 82 -1.87 -13.29 6.66
N ASN A 83 -1.68 -12.05 6.20
CA ASN A 83 -1.88 -11.66 4.80
C ASN A 83 -0.66 -11.87 3.89
N GLU A 84 0.32 -12.69 4.30
CA GLU A 84 1.52 -13.03 3.50
C GLU A 84 2.33 -11.80 3.04
N ILE A 85 2.22 -10.70 3.77
CA ILE A 85 2.96 -9.46 3.49
C ILE A 85 4.47 -9.69 3.70
N LEU A 86 4.85 -10.51 4.69
CA LEU A 86 6.25 -10.72 5.06
C LEU A 86 7.08 -11.56 4.05
N PRO A 87 6.60 -12.70 3.52
CA PRO A 87 7.34 -13.44 2.49
C PRO A 87 7.62 -12.61 1.23
N GLN A 88 6.68 -11.74 0.85
CA GLN A 88 6.81 -10.90 -0.34
C GLN A 88 7.77 -9.71 -0.13
N LEU A 89 7.75 -9.10 1.07
CA LEU A 89 8.69 -8.02 1.40
C LEU A 89 10.14 -8.50 1.41
N VAL A 90 10.40 -9.71 1.94
CA VAL A 90 11.74 -10.34 1.91
C VAL A 90 12.18 -10.63 0.48
N TYR A 91 11.27 -11.09 -0.39
CA TYR A 91 11.58 -11.35 -1.80
C TYR A 91 11.93 -10.07 -2.56
N SER A 92 11.15 -9.00 -2.39
CA SER A 92 11.37 -7.69 -3.02
C SER A 92 12.67 -7.03 -2.54
N LEU A 93 12.99 -7.12 -1.24
CA LEU A 93 14.26 -6.63 -0.71
C LEU A 93 15.45 -7.41 -1.27
N ARG A 94 15.37 -8.74 -1.38
CA ARG A 94 16.46 -9.55 -1.93
C ARG A 94 16.74 -9.29 -3.41
N HIS A 95 15.73 -8.88 -4.17
CA HIS A 95 15.91 -8.47 -5.57
C HIS A 95 16.54 -7.08 -5.72
N ALA A 96 16.28 -6.15 -4.79
CA ALA A 96 16.89 -4.82 -4.83
C ALA A 96 18.42 -4.85 -4.64
N TYR A 97 18.95 -5.85 -3.94
CA TYR A 97 20.40 -6.02 -3.71
C TYR A 97 21.12 -6.87 -4.78
N HIS A 98 20.42 -7.41 -5.78
CA HIS A 98 21.05 -8.24 -6.82
C HIS A 98 21.43 -7.48 -8.11
N PHE A 99 21.32 -6.14 -8.11
CA PHE A 99 21.74 -5.28 -9.22
C PHE A 99 22.83 -4.25 -8.83
N SER A 100 23.56 -4.46 -7.72
CA SER A 100 24.78 -3.68 -7.41
C SER A 100 26.04 -4.37 -7.93
#